data_AF-R0EZU2-F1
#
_entry.id   AF-R0EZU2-F1
#
_cell.length_a   1.000
_cell.length_b   1.000
_cell.length_c   1.000
_cell.angle_alpha   90.00
_cell.angle_beta   90.00
_cell.angle_gamma   90.00
#
_symmetry.space_group_name_H-M   'P 1'
#
loop_
_entity.id
_entity.type
_entity.pdbx_description
1 polymer ?
#
loop_
_entity_poly.entity_id
_entity_poly.type
_entity_poly.pdbx_seq_one_letter_code
_entity_poly.pdbx_strand_id
1 'polypeptide(L)'
;MVLFAAIDGDGFMAQDLCIRNMAGPEKGVAVALQVSGDQVVFYRCENYGYQDTLYAHSNKQSYQDCYITSIVDFICGKASAVFQYCHIEARKPIGAQSKVITA
;
A
#
# COMPACT_ATOMS: atom_id res chain seq x y z
N MET A 1 -2.51 2.63 15.47
CA MET A 1 -2.97 3.39 14.28
C MET A 1 -1.82 4.25 13.82
N VAL A 2 -1.28 3.98 12.64
CA VAL A 2 -0.15 4.74 12.07
C VAL A 2 -0.69 5.52 10.87
N LEU A 3 -0.44 6.83 10.85
CA LEU A 3 -0.95 7.76 9.82
C LEU A 3 -0.22 7.61 8.47
N PHE A 4 1.05 7.20 8.53
CA PHE A 4 1.94 6.94 7.40
C PHE A 4 3.17 6.17 7.91
N ALA A 5 3.68 5.22 7.12
CA ALA A 5 4.92 4.51 7.43
C ALA A 5 5.88 4.50 6.21
N ALA A 6 7.15 4.79 6.47
CA ALA A 6 8.24 4.59 5.52
C ALA A 6 9.18 3.50 6.05
N ILE A 7 9.42 2.47 5.23
CA ILE A 7 10.25 1.32 5.59
C ILE A 7 11.48 1.29 4.68
N ASP A 8 12.61 1.72 5.23
CA ASP A 8 13.91 1.72 4.54
C ASP A 8 14.86 0.62 5.05
N GLY A 9 14.51 -0.04 6.17
CA GLY A 9 15.33 -1.10 6.75
C GLY A 9 15.20 -2.43 6.01
N ASP A 10 16.35 -3.03 5.66
CA ASP A 10 16.41 -4.36 5.08
C ASP A 10 15.95 -5.44 6.06
N GLY A 11 15.27 -6.47 5.56
CA GLY A 11 14.74 -7.58 6.36
C GLY A 11 13.61 -7.18 7.30
N PHE A 12 13.01 -5.99 7.14
CA PHE A 12 11.89 -5.57 7.95
C PHE A 12 10.71 -6.54 7.82
N MET A 13 10.10 -6.87 8.96
CA MET A 13 8.91 -7.71 9.03
C MET A 13 7.83 -7.01 9.83
N ALA A 14 6.62 -6.98 9.28
CA ALA A 14 5.42 -6.50 9.95
C ALA A 14 4.33 -7.55 9.91
N GLN A 15 3.58 -7.64 11.02
CA GLN A 15 2.48 -8.59 11.17
C GLN A 15 1.36 -8.01 12.02
N ASP A 16 0.11 -8.38 11.68
CA ASP A 16 -1.11 -8.08 12.45
C ASP A 16 -1.27 -6.57 12.78
N LEU A 17 -0.97 -5.70 11.81
CA LEU A 17 -1.06 -4.25 11.96
C LEU A 17 -1.78 -3.56 10.81
N CYS A 18 -2.27 -2.36 11.09
CA CYS A 18 -3.04 -1.54 10.16
C CYS A 18 -2.37 -0.16 9.96
N ILE A 19 -2.05 0.15 8.71
CA ILE A 19 -1.44 1.41 8.26
C ILE A 19 -2.50 2.16 7.44
N ARG A 20 -2.84 3.37 7.88
CA ARG A 20 -3.94 4.14 7.25
C ARG A 20 -3.58 5.60 7.06
N ASN A 21 -3.66 6.07 5.82
CA ASN A 21 -3.66 7.49 5.53
C ASN A 21 -5.10 8.01 5.38
N MET A 22 -5.49 8.91 6.28
CA MET A 22 -6.84 9.49 6.36
C MET A 22 -6.94 10.90 5.74
N ALA A 23 -5.95 11.32 4.93
CA ALA A 23 -5.89 12.66 4.34
C ALA A 23 -7.12 13.05 3.51
N GLY A 24 -7.80 12.05 2.93
CA GLY A 24 -9.00 12.25 2.13
C GLY A 24 -8.68 12.32 0.62
N PRO A 25 -9.67 12.00 -0.23
CA PRO A 25 -9.51 11.97 -1.68
C PRO A 25 -9.30 13.36 -2.30
N GLU A 26 -9.78 14.43 -1.65
CA GLU A 26 -9.56 15.83 -2.08
C GLU A 26 -8.10 16.28 -2.02
N LYS A 27 -7.22 15.55 -1.32
CA LYS A 27 -5.78 15.87 -1.22
C LYS A 27 -4.96 15.35 -2.40
N GLY A 28 -5.53 14.52 -3.26
CA GLY A 28 -4.77 13.81 -4.30
C GLY A 28 -3.92 12.70 -3.69
N VAL A 29 -2.65 12.61 -4.12
CA VAL A 29 -1.67 11.61 -3.66
C VAL A 29 -1.54 11.60 -2.13
N ALA A 30 -1.76 10.45 -1.51
CA ALA A 30 -1.76 10.27 -0.06
C ALA A 30 -1.25 8.87 0.30
N VAL A 31 0.07 8.67 0.19
CA VAL A 31 0.74 7.40 0.49
C VAL A 31 0.50 7.00 1.95
N ALA A 32 0.08 5.76 2.18
CA ALA A 32 -0.04 5.19 3.52
C ALA A 32 1.21 4.42 3.90
N LEU A 33 1.75 3.65 2.96
CA LEU A 33 2.94 2.84 3.14
C LEU A 33 3.92 3.07 1.99
N GLN A 34 5.14 3.50 2.29
CA GLN A 34 6.27 3.50 1.37
C GLN A 34 7.31 2.46 1.80
N VAL A 35 7.79 1.64 0.87
CA VAL A 35 8.78 0.58 1.17
C VAL A 35 9.95 0.66 0.19
N SER A 36 11.15 0.88 0.72
CA SER A 36 12.41 0.91 -0.03
C SER A 36 13.40 -0.20 0.38
N GLY A 37 13.23 -0.82 1.56
CA GLY A 37 14.13 -1.87 2.05
C GLY A 37 14.10 -3.16 1.23
N ASP A 38 15.19 -3.95 1.28
CA ASP A 38 15.27 -5.27 0.64
C ASP A 38 14.76 -6.40 1.54
N GLN A 39 14.16 -7.42 0.95
CA GLN A 39 13.62 -8.60 1.63
C GLN A 39 12.60 -8.24 2.73
N VAL A 40 11.73 -7.28 2.42
CA VAL A 40 10.68 -6.82 3.35
C VAL A 40 9.46 -7.73 3.28
N VAL A 41 8.86 -8.05 4.43
CA VAL A 41 7.67 -8.90 4.54
C VAL A 41 6.56 -8.21 5.33
N PHE A 42 5.35 -8.22 4.76
CA PHE A 42 4.11 -7.89 5.46
C PHE A 42 3.21 -9.13 5.48
N TYR A 43 2.76 -9.55 6.66
CA TYR A 43 1.88 -10.69 6.83
C TYR A 43 0.64 -10.34 7.65
N ARG A 44 -0.57 -10.57 7.13
CA ARG A 44 -1.83 -10.17 7.79
C ARG A 44 -1.87 -8.69 8.17
N CYS A 45 -1.39 -7.85 7.25
CA CYS A 45 -1.39 -6.40 7.42
C CYS A 45 -2.51 -5.76 6.60
N GLU A 46 -3.00 -4.63 7.09
CA GLU A 46 -3.98 -3.81 6.38
C GLU A 46 -3.35 -2.50 5.92
N ASN A 47 -3.54 -2.16 4.64
CA ASN A 47 -3.14 -0.88 4.06
C ASN A 47 -4.38 -0.16 3.53
N TYR A 48 -4.65 1.03 4.07
CA TYR A 48 -5.81 1.85 3.72
C TYR A 48 -5.39 3.25 3.29
N GLY A 49 -5.89 3.70 2.15
CA GLY A 49 -5.66 5.06 1.68
C GLY A 49 -6.60 5.46 0.54
N TYR A 50 -6.22 6.47 -0.22
CA TYR A 50 -7.06 7.08 -1.26
C TYR A 50 -6.39 7.05 -2.65
N GLN A 51 -5.23 7.68 -2.80
CA GLN A 51 -4.41 7.65 -4.01
C GLN A 51 -2.96 7.32 -3.62
N ASP A 52 -2.30 6.42 -4.36
CA ASP A 52 -0.95 5.89 -4.09
C ASP A 52 -0.82 5.22 -2.71
N THR A 53 -1.85 4.47 -2.29
CA THR A 53 -1.93 3.90 -0.93
C THR A 53 -0.68 3.10 -0.55
N LEU A 54 -0.18 2.26 -1.46
CA LEU A 54 1.02 1.45 -1.26
C LEU A 54 2.07 1.80 -2.32
N TYR A 55 3.13 2.48 -1.88
CA TYR A 55 4.28 2.80 -2.71
C TYR A 55 5.40 1.76 -2.52
N ALA A 56 5.36 0.71 -3.33
CA ALA A 56 6.40 -0.31 -3.44
C ALA A 56 7.60 0.24 -4.23
N HIS A 57 8.33 1.17 -3.61
CA HIS A 57 9.34 2.02 -4.24
C HIS A 57 10.47 1.21 -4.90
N SER A 58 11.14 0.32 -4.15
CA SER A 58 12.30 -0.44 -4.64
C SER A 58 12.50 -1.80 -3.95
N ASN A 59 13.38 -2.64 -4.50
CA ASN A 59 13.87 -3.90 -3.93
C ASN A 59 12.82 -5.04 -3.83
N LYS A 60 13.19 -6.16 -3.17
CA LYS A 60 12.33 -7.35 -3.06
C LYS A 60 11.37 -7.21 -1.88
N GLN A 61 10.08 -7.40 -2.14
CA GLN A 61 9.03 -7.23 -1.13
C GLN A 61 8.00 -8.36 -1.22
N SER A 62 7.45 -8.77 -0.09
CA SER A 62 6.37 -9.77 -0.03
C SER A 62 5.22 -9.28 0.84
N TYR A 63 4.01 -9.39 0.32
CA TYR A 63 2.76 -9.09 1.00
C TYR A 63 1.93 -10.37 1.00
N GLN A 64 1.60 -10.89 2.19
CA GLN A 64 0.94 -12.19 2.36
C GLN A 64 -0.28 -12.05 3.25
N ASP A 65 -1.43 -12.55 2.80
CA ASP A 65 -2.69 -12.50 3.57
C ASP A 65 -3.07 -11.06 4.00
N CYS A 66 -2.71 -10.06 3.17
CA CYS A 66 -2.91 -8.65 3.48
C CYS A 66 -4.22 -8.13 2.88
N TYR A 67 -4.80 -7.12 3.53
CA TYR A 67 -5.92 -6.34 2.99
C TYR A 67 -5.41 -5.00 2.46
N ILE A 68 -5.63 -4.71 1.18
CA ILE A 68 -5.18 -3.46 0.54
C ILE A 68 -6.39 -2.77 -0.08
N THR A 69 -6.69 -1.55 0.37
CA THR A 69 -7.86 -0.79 -0.08
C THR A 69 -7.52 0.67 -0.38
N SER A 70 -7.94 1.14 -1.55
CA SER A 70 -7.70 2.49 -2.08
C SER A 70 -8.89 2.96 -2.94
N ILE A 71 -8.82 4.18 -3.45
CA ILE A 71 -9.77 4.73 -4.43
C ILE A 71 -9.16 4.77 -5.84
N VAL A 72 -7.94 5.31 -5.97
CA VAL A 72 -7.14 5.49 -7.20
C VAL A 72 -5.72 4.99 -6.95
N ASP A 73 -4.99 4.58 -8.01
CA ASP A 73 -3.58 4.17 -8.04
C ASP A 73 -3.10 3.44 -6.76
N PHE A 74 -3.37 2.14 -6.65
CA PHE A 74 -3.39 1.47 -5.35
C PHE A 74 -2.00 1.04 -4.91
N ILE A 75 -1.28 0.45 -5.85
CA ILE A 75 0.04 -0.13 -5.71
C ILE A 75 0.90 0.47 -6.82
N CYS A 76 1.93 1.23 -6.47
CA CYS A 76 2.81 1.87 -7.44
C CYS A 76 4.29 1.67 -7.09
N GLY A 77 5.18 1.87 -8.06
CA GLY A 77 6.63 1.84 -7.84
C GLY A 77 7.38 0.81 -8.68
N LYS A 78 8.63 0.53 -8.31
CA LYS A 78 9.57 -0.28 -9.11
C LYS A 78 10.12 -1.50 -8.36
N ALA A 79 9.51 -1.86 -7.24
CA ALA A 79 9.89 -3.05 -6.49
C ALA A 79 9.60 -4.34 -7.25
N SER A 80 10.38 -5.38 -6.95
CA SER A 80 9.98 -6.76 -7.22
C SER A 80 9.08 -7.24 -6.07
N ALA A 81 7.78 -6.99 -6.19
CA ALA A 81 6.80 -7.25 -5.14
C ALA A 81 5.89 -8.45 -5.48
N VAL A 82 5.69 -9.34 -4.51
CA VAL A 82 4.75 -10.45 -4.60
C VAL A 82 3.58 -10.22 -3.64
N PHE A 83 2.36 -10.29 -4.15
CA PHE A 83 1.12 -10.22 -3.37
C PHE A 83 0.45 -11.59 -3.40
N GLN A 84 0.47 -12.31 -2.28
CA GLN A 84 -0.01 -13.69 -2.19
C GLN A 84 -1.16 -13.79 -1.17
N TYR A 85 -2.29 -14.37 -1.58
CA TYR A 85 -3.50 -14.45 -0.76
C TYR A 85 -4.03 -13.09 -0.25
N CYS A 86 -3.63 -11.99 -0.90
CA CYS A 86 -4.09 -10.67 -0.52
C CYS A 86 -5.51 -10.40 -1.02
N HIS A 87 -6.29 -9.69 -0.22
CA HIS A 87 -7.54 -9.08 -0.66
C HIS A 87 -7.28 -7.65 -1.12
N ILE A 88 -7.46 -7.38 -2.41
CA ILE A 88 -7.24 -6.05 -3.01
C ILE A 88 -8.60 -5.48 -3.43
N GLU A 89 -9.08 -4.46 -2.71
CA GLU A 89 -10.43 -3.93 -2.86
C GLU A 89 -10.45 -2.48 -3.35
N ALA A 90 -11.06 -2.25 -4.51
CA ALA A 90 -11.23 -0.91 -5.09
C ALA A 90 -12.50 -0.19 -4.67
N ARG A 91 -12.36 0.86 -3.84
CA ARG A 91 -13.48 1.66 -3.32
C ARG A 91 -14.03 2.62 -4.36
N LYS A 92 -15.23 3.15 -4.12
CA LYS A 92 -15.95 4.01 -5.08
C LYS A 92 -15.18 5.34 -5.30
N PRO A 93 -14.79 5.68 -6.55
CA PRO A 93 -14.16 6.96 -6.87
C PRO A 93 -15.08 8.14 -6.63
N ILE A 94 -14.45 9.29 -6.41
CA ILE A 94 -15.15 10.57 -6.43
C ILE A 94 -15.15 11.07 -7.86
N GLY A 95 -16.34 11.16 -8.46
CA GLY A 95 -16.51 11.62 -9.83
C GLY A 95 -16.06 10.59 -10.88
N ALA A 96 -15.42 11.07 -11.95
CA ALA A 96 -15.09 10.29 -13.14
C ALA A 96 -13.68 9.64 -13.11
N GLN A 97 -13.06 9.51 -11.93
CA GLN A 97 -11.72 8.93 -11.80
C GLN A 97 -11.72 7.44 -12.15
N SER A 98 -10.70 7.00 -12.90
CA SER A 98 -10.47 5.59 -13.20
C SER A 98 -9.89 4.85 -12.01
N LYS A 99 -10.35 3.61 -11.81
CA LYS A 99 -9.76 2.69 -10.82
C LYS A 99 -8.60 1.95 -11.47
N VAL A 100 -7.38 2.26 -11.05
CA VAL A 100 -6.16 1.58 -11.51
C VAL A 100 -5.53 0.90 -10.32
N ILE A 101 -5.40 -0.43 -10.34
CA ILE A 101 -4.84 -1.18 -9.20
C ILE A 101 -3.31 -1.06 -9.16
N THR A 102 -2.65 -1.08 -10.32
CA THR A 102 -1.18 -1.01 -10.43
C THR A 102 -0.74 0.03 -11.44
N ALA A 103 0.27 0.84 -11.10
CA ALA A 103 0.85 1.86 -11.96
C ALA A 103 2.39 1.86 -11.93
#